data_AF-A0A3C2CL87-F1
#
_entry.id   AF-A0A3C2CL87-F1
#
_cell.length_a   1.000
_cell.length_b   1.000
_cell.length_c   1.000
_cell.angle_alpha   90.00
_cell.angle_beta   90.00
_cell.angle_gamma   90.00
#
_symmetry.space_group_name_H-M   'P 1'
#
loop_
_entity.id
_entity.type
_entity.pdbx_description
1 polymer ?
#
loop_
_entity_poly.entity_id
_entity_poly.type
_entity_poly.pdbx_seq_one_letter_code
_entity_poly.pdbx_strand_id
1 'polypeptide(L)' 'TRHEELLFDRKQLNQVWKLRRVLNGLASDGDNGSGAGLELLIDRLKTFPNNDEFLAEVAKGPSIESS' A
#
# COMPACT_ATOMS: atom_id res chain seq x y z
N THR A 1 5.88 -0.53 13.84
CA THR A 1 5.72 -0.30 15.30
C THR A 1 5.54 -1.65 15.96
N ARG A 2 6.02 -1.87 17.19
CA ARG A 2 5.65 -3.08 17.95
C ARG A 2 4.23 -2.92 18.50
N HIS A 3 3.49 -4.01 18.64
CA HIS A 3 2.10 -4.05 19.13
C HIS A 3 1.11 -3.17 18.35
N GLU A 4 1.27 -3.09 17.03
CA GLU A 4 0.40 -2.29 16.17
C GLU A 4 -1.06 -2.78 16.13
N GLU A 5 -1.31 -4.02 16.53
CA GLU A 5 -2.65 -4.58 16.73
C GLU A 5 -3.48 -3.85 17.80
N LEU A 6 -2.83 -3.05 18.65
CA LEU A 6 -3.50 -2.18 19.63
C LEU A 6 -3.89 -0.81 19.05
N LEU A 7 -3.32 -0.45 17.89
CA LEU A 7 -3.47 0.87 17.27
C LEU A 7 -4.47 0.88 16.12
N PHE A 8 -4.78 -0.29 15.57
CA PHE A 8 -5.65 -0.45 14.42
C PHE A 8 -6.74 -1.48 14.71
N ASP A 9 -7.91 -1.28 14.12
CA ASP A 9 -8.87 -2.37 14.06
C ASP A 9 -8.34 -3.52 13.18
N ARG A 10 -8.94 -4.71 13.31
CA ARG A 10 -8.49 -5.92 12.60
C ARG A 10 -8.54 -5.76 11.08
N LYS A 11 -9.50 -4.99 10.55
CA LYS A 11 -9.66 -4.78 9.11
C LYS A 11 -8.50 -3.91 8.61
N GLN A 12 -8.26 -2.78 9.25
CA GLN A 12 -7.21 -1.84 8.91
C GLN A 12 -5.81 -2.47 9.07
N LEU A 13 -5.60 -3.30 10.10
CA LEU A 13 -4.36 -4.04 10.29
C LEU A 13 -4.02 -4.93 9.08
N ASN A 14 -5.01 -5.67 8.55
CA ASN A 14 -4.83 -6.48 7.36
C ASN A 14 -4.50 -5.64 6.12
N GLN A 15 -5.12 -4.46 5.97
CA GLN A 15 -4.87 -3.56 4.85
C GLN A 15 -3.45 -2.98 4.90
N VAL A 16 -2.99 -2.56 6.07
CA VAL A 16 -1.62 -2.07 6.30
C VAL A 16 -0.58 -3.15 6.01
N TRP A 17 -0.85 -4.40 6.41
CA TRP A 17 0.03 -5.52 6.08
C TRP A 17 0.13 -5.79 4.58
N LYS A 18 -1.00 -5.68 3.85
CA LYS A 18 -0.99 -5.81 2.39
C LYS A 18 -0.21 -4.67 1.73
N LEU A 19 -0.41 -3.43 2.18
CA LEU A 19 0.35 -2.27 1.73
C LEU A 19 1.87 -2.48 1.90
N ARG A 20 2.31 -2.98 3.06
CA ARG A 20 3.73 -3.30 3.30
C ARG A 20 4.27 -4.33 2.31
N ARG A 21 3.49 -5.36 1.96
CA ARG A 21 3.91 -6.36 0.96
C ARG A 21 4.05 -5.77 -0.43
N VAL A 22 3.12 -4.90 -0.84
CA VAL A 22 3.20 -4.17 -2.10
C VAL A 22 4.48 -3.33 -2.14
N LEU A 23 4.74 -2.54 -1.09
CA LEU A 23 5.94 -1.69 -1.01
C LEU A 23 7.24 -2.49 -1.06
N ASN A 24 7.32 -3.61 -0.36
CA ASN A 24 8.49 -4.50 -0.43
C ASN A 24 8.67 -5.11 -1.84
N GLY A 25 7.58 -5.41 -2.53
CA GLY A 25 7.61 -5.86 -3.92
C GLY A 25 8.21 -4.82 -4.87
N LEU A 26 7.73 -3.57 -4.80
CA LEU A 26 8.26 -2.49 -5.64
C LEU A 26 9.72 -2.14 -5.33
N ALA A 27 10.14 -2.22 -4.06
CA ALA A 27 11.51 -1.95 -3.66
C ALA A 27 12.51 -3.01 -4.14
N SER A 28 12.04 -4.19 -4.59
CA SER A 28 12.90 -5.31 -5.01
C SER A 28 13.30 -5.27 -6.50
N ASP A 29 12.72 -4.39 -7.32
CA ASP A 29 12.91 -4.33 -8.78
C ASP A 29 14.14 -3.51 -9.26
N GLY A 30 15.29 -3.62 -8.60
CA GLY A 30 16.60 -3.17 -9.11
C GLY A 30 17.04 -1.74 -8.76
N ASP A 31 18.23 -1.31 -9.22
CA ASP A 31 19.05 -0.14 -8.80
C ASP A 31 18.35 1.26 -8.73
N ASN A 32 17.10 1.39 -9.19
CA ASN A 32 16.26 2.60 -9.10
C ASN A 32 14.91 2.38 -8.35
N GLY A 33 14.67 1.18 -7.81
CA GLY A 33 13.34 0.65 -7.46
C GLY A 33 12.74 1.16 -6.15
N SER A 34 13.56 1.57 -5.17
CA SER A 34 13.05 2.12 -3.91
C SER A 34 12.45 3.52 -4.08
N GLY A 35 13.03 4.36 -4.94
CA GLY A 35 12.55 5.70 -5.24
C GLY A 35 11.29 5.69 -6.11
N ALA A 36 11.31 4.96 -7.22
CA ALA A 36 10.19 4.91 -8.15
C ALA A 36 8.92 4.34 -7.51
N GLY A 37 9.05 3.28 -6.69
CA GLY A 37 7.89 2.71 -6.00
C GLY A 37 7.28 3.62 -4.94
N LEU A 38 8.11 4.44 -4.28
CA LEU A 38 7.66 5.41 -3.30
C LEU A 38 6.96 6.61 -3.95
N GLU A 39 7.48 7.11 -5.08
CA GLU A 39 6.82 8.17 -5.86
C GLU A 39 5.46 7.72 -6.38
N LEU A 40 5.36 6.50 -6.93
CA LEU A 40 4.07 5.93 -7.35
C LEU A 40 3.07 5.81 -6.20
N LEU A 41 3.53 5.45 -4.99
CA LEU A 41 2.70 5.43 -3.80
C LEU A 41 2.20 6.84 -3.44
N ILE A 42 3.09 7.83 -3.43
CA ILE A 42 2.77 9.21 -3.12
C ILE A 42 1.73 9.76 -4.11
N ASP A 43 1.92 9.50 -5.41
CA ASP A 43 0.96 9.93 -6.42
C ASP A 43 -0.39 9.23 -6.28
N ARG A 44 -0.40 7.93 -5.95
CA ARG A 44 -1.64 7.20 -5.68
C ARG A 44 -2.34 7.73 -4.43
N LEU A 45 -1.61 8.07 -3.36
CA LEU A 45 -2.19 8.66 -2.14
C LEU A 45 -2.92 9.99 -2.44
N LYS A 46 -2.36 10.84 -3.31
CA LYS A 46 -2.98 12.11 -3.73
C LYS A 46 -4.33 11.93 -4.44
N THR A 47 -4.62 10.75 -5.01
CA THR A 47 -5.90 10.50 -5.70
C THR A 47 -7.05 10.11 -4.77
N PHE A 48 -6.79 9.93 -3.47
CA PHE A 48 -7.83 9.59 -2.48
C PHE A 48 -8.07 10.74 -1.52
N PRO A 49 -9.34 10.96 -1.11
CA PRO A 49 -9.67 12.01 -0.16
C PRO A 49 -9.24 11.68 1.29
N ASN A 50 -9.03 10.39 1.61
CA ASN A 50 -8.60 9.95 2.94
C ASN A 50 -7.88 8.58 2.90
N ASN A 51 -7.25 8.23 4.01
CA ASN A 51 -6.48 6.98 4.16
C ASN A 51 -7.35 5.72 4.12
N ASP A 52 -8.60 5.79 4.57
CA ASP A 52 -9.48 4.62 4.63
C ASP A 52 -9.88 4.16 3.22
N GLU A 53 -10.21 5.11 2.34
CA GLU A 53 -10.48 4.85 0.93
C GLU A 53 -9.25 4.33 0.19
N PHE A 54 -8.09 4.92 0.43
CA PHE A 54 -6.83 4.44 -0.12
C PHE A 54 -6.51 3.00 0.32
N LEU A 55 -6.60 2.71 1.63
CA LEU A 55 -6.34 1.37 2.17
C LEU A 55 -7.36 0.34 1.68
N ALA A 56 -8.62 0.74 1.47
CA ALA A 56 -9.63 -0.11 0.85
C ALA A 56 -9.27 -0.47 -0.59
N GLU A 57 -8.72 0.46 -1.36
CA GLU A 57 -8.27 0.18 -2.73
C GLU A 57 -7.06 -0.77 -2.75
N VAL A 58 -6.04 -0.50 -1.93
CA VAL A 58 -4.87 -1.39 -1.81
C VAL A 58 -5.28 -2.81 -1.39
N ALA A 59 -6.32 -2.92 -0.56
CA ALA A 59 -6.89 -4.21 -0.13
C ALA A 59 -7.44 -5.05 -1.28
N LYS A 60 -7.91 -4.44 -2.38
CA LYS A 60 -8.37 -5.16 -3.58
C LYS A 60 -7.21 -5.81 -4.33
N GLY A 61 -6.00 -5.25 -4.20
CA GLY A 61 -4.81 -5.69 -4.93
C GLY A 61 -4.74 -5.07 -6.31
N PRO A 62 -3.68 -5.32 -7.09
CA PRO A 62 -3.58 -4.82 -8.45
C PRO A 62 -4.76 -5.34 -9.26
N SER A 63 -5.65 -4.43 -9.67
CA SER A 63 -6.65 -4.69 -10.70
C SER A 63 -5.89 -4.89 -12.00
N ILE A 64 -5.51 -6.14 -12.29
CA ILE A 64 -5.18 -6.52 -13.66
C ILE A 64 -6.52 -6.55 -14.39
N GLU A 65 -7.06 -5.39 -14.75
CA GLU A 65 -8.11 -5.34 -15.76
C GLU A 65 -7.48 -5.90 -17.03
N SER A 66 -7.84 -7.15 -17.33
CA SER A 66 -7.55 -7.77 -18.60
C SER A 66 -8.33 -6.98 -19.65
N SER A 67 -7.64 -6.19 -20.46
CA SER A 67 -8.18 -5.56 -21.67
C SER A 67 -7.10 -5.58 -22.74
#